data_AF-A0A1Q3ENL3-F1
#
_entry.id   AF-A0A1Q3ENL3-F1
#
_cell.length_a   1.000
_cell.length_b   1.000
_cell.length_c   1.000
_cell.angle_alpha   90.00
_cell.angle_beta   90.00
_cell.angle_gamma   90.00
#
_symmetry.space_group_name_H-M   'P 1'
#
loop_
_entity.id
_entity.type
_entity.pdbx_description
1 polymer ?
#
loop_
_entity_poly.entity_id
_entity_poly.type
_entity_poly.pdbx_seq_one_letter_code
_entity_poly.pdbx_strand_id
1 'polypeptide(L)'
;MSKLHPQIHFFPFFNSCMLMIHDLFNAPDADVVVRSSDNVEFRLHKKNLECTTGAFPPAGTPVHTDEIVRLTESAATLEILFQFIYPRRIPSLESLDFDSLLPLAEAAEKYEVTGFVYACEAELR
;
A
#
# COMPACT_ATOMS: atom_id res chain seq x y z
N MET A 1 37.22 18.72 -13.77
CA MET A 1 36.38 17.51 -13.63
C MET A 1 35.27 17.82 -12.64
N SER A 2 34.25 18.54 -13.11
CA SER A 2 33.10 19.00 -12.34
C SER A 2 32.08 17.86 -12.23
N LYS A 3 31.85 17.38 -11.00
CA LYS A 3 30.81 16.38 -10.69
C LYS A 3 29.45 17.07 -10.76
N LEU A 4 28.56 16.53 -11.60
CA LEU A 4 27.18 16.95 -11.75
C LEU A 4 26.35 16.55 -10.52
N HIS A 5 25.67 17.53 -9.92
CA HIS A 5 24.55 17.33 -9.01
C HIS A 5 23.33 16.91 -9.83
N PRO A 6 22.57 15.85 -9.46
CA PRO A 6 21.28 15.62 -10.09
C PRO A 6 20.27 16.62 -9.52
N GLN A 7 19.89 17.59 -10.35
CA GLN A 7 18.72 18.43 -10.16
C GLN A 7 17.49 17.51 -10.27
N ILE A 8 16.78 17.31 -9.16
CA ILE A 8 15.46 16.67 -9.18
C ILE A 8 14.52 17.66 -9.84
N HIS A 9 14.08 17.32 -11.05
CA HIS A 9 13.20 18.15 -11.86
C HIS A 9 11.83 18.30 -11.18
N PHE A 10 11.58 19.51 -10.68
CA PHE A 10 10.25 20.02 -10.43
C PHE A 10 9.59 20.30 -11.78
N PHE A 11 8.52 19.57 -12.10
CA PHE A 11 7.64 19.83 -13.26
C PHE A 11 6.18 19.83 -12.77
N PRO A 12 5.28 20.61 -13.41
CA PRO A 12 4.58 21.70 -12.75
C PRO A 12 3.08 21.41 -12.55
N PHE A 13 2.45 22.32 -11.80
CA PHE A 13 1.01 22.48 -11.64
C PHE A 13 0.23 22.36 -12.98
N PHE A 14 -0.75 21.46 -13.04
CA PHE A 14 -2.11 21.54 -13.63
C PHE A 14 -2.56 20.15 -14.13
N ASN A 15 -3.42 19.43 -13.38
CA ASN A 15 -4.80 19.09 -13.77
C ASN A 15 -5.49 18.18 -12.73
N SER A 16 -6.81 18.26 -12.70
CA SER A 16 -7.76 17.51 -11.88
C SER A 16 -7.53 15.98 -11.82
N CYS A 17 -7.67 15.39 -10.62
CA CYS A 17 -8.00 13.96 -10.38
C CYS A 17 -7.16 12.95 -11.19
N MET A 18 -5.83 13.04 -11.16
CA MET A 18 -4.98 12.05 -11.83
C MET A 18 -4.92 10.77 -11.00
N LEU A 19 -5.63 9.73 -11.47
CA LEU A 19 -5.44 8.36 -10.99
C LEU A 19 -3.99 7.95 -11.30
N MET A 20 -3.24 7.53 -10.28
CA MET A 20 -1.86 7.04 -10.43
C MET A 20 -1.83 5.54 -10.23
N ILE A 21 -1.08 4.81 -11.06
CA ILE A 21 -0.82 3.39 -10.84
C ILE A 21 0.49 3.28 -10.10
N HIS A 22 0.54 2.45 -9.04
CA HIS A 22 1.71 2.31 -8.20
C HIS A 22 2.85 1.56 -8.91
N ASP A 23 4.05 2.15 -8.99
CA ASP A 23 5.17 1.58 -9.75
C ASP A 23 5.59 0.18 -9.29
N LEU A 24 5.65 -0.03 -7.96
CA LEU A 24 6.05 -1.33 -7.39
C LEU A 24 4.98 -2.42 -7.47
N PHE A 25 3.71 -2.03 -7.60
CA PHE A 25 2.55 -2.91 -7.52
C PHE A 25 1.65 -2.71 -8.74
N ASN A 26 2.22 -3.00 -9.90
CA ASN A 26 1.57 -2.90 -11.21
C ASN A 26 1.71 -4.22 -11.97
N ALA A 27 1.21 -5.32 -11.39
CA ALA A 27 1.30 -6.63 -12.03
C ALA A 27 0.42 -6.67 -13.31
N PRO A 28 0.96 -7.08 -14.47
CA PRO A 28 0.19 -7.16 -15.71
C PRO A 28 -0.86 -8.28 -15.68
N ASP A 29 -0.66 -9.29 -14.84
CA ASP A 29 -1.51 -10.45 -14.60
C ASP A 29 -2.35 -10.33 -13.30
N ALA A 30 -2.50 -9.12 -12.78
CA ALA A 30 -3.33 -8.85 -11.62
C ALA A 30 -4.79 -9.28 -11.83
N ASP A 31 -5.37 -9.91 -10.81
CA ASP A 31 -6.77 -10.36 -10.75
C ASP A 31 -7.61 -9.55 -9.73
N VAL A 32 -7.00 -8.53 -9.12
CA VAL A 32 -7.64 -7.52 -8.28
C VAL A 32 -6.93 -6.18 -8.40
N VAL A 33 -7.72 -5.10 -8.44
CA VAL A 33 -7.25 -3.73 -8.36
C VAL A 33 -7.75 -3.10 -7.07
N VAL A 34 -6.82 -2.61 -6.27
CA VAL A 34 -7.08 -1.88 -5.03
C VAL A 34 -6.79 -0.41 -5.27
N ARG A 35 -7.65 0.48 -4.78
CA ARG A 35 -7.43 1.93 -4.82
C ARG A 35 -7.38 2.50 -3.41
N SER A 36 -6.33 3.26 -3.11
CA SER A 36 -6.18 4.02 -1.87
C SER A 36 -7.11 5.24 -1.80
N SER A 37 -7.19 5.87 -0.62
CA SER A 37 -7.97 7.09 -0.41
C SER A 37 -7.42 8.32 -1.15
N ASP A 38 -6.12 8.33 -1.45
CA ASP A 38 -5.41 9.33 -2.25
C ASP A 38 -5.32 8.97 -3.75
N ASN A 39 -6.20 8.08 -4.23
CA ASN A 39 -6.42 7.76 -5.65
C ASN A 39 -5.24 7.07 -6.36
N VAL A 40 -4.47 6.26 -5.62
CA VAL A 40 -3.42 5.40 -6.18
C VAL A 40 -3.95 3.97 -6.31
N GLU A 41 -3.72 3.37 -7.48
CA GLU A 41 -4.14 2.01 -7.80
C GLU A 41 -2.98 1.01 -7.68
N PHE A 42 -3.27 -0.09 -7.01
CA PHE A 42 -2.39 -1.24 -6.83
C PHE A 42 -3.00 -2.42 -7.58
N ARG A 43 -2.24 -2.99 -8.52
CA ARG A 43 -2.63 -4.17 -9.28
C ARG A 43 -1.98 -5.40 -8.66
N LEU A 44 -2.80 -6.23 -8.02
CA LEU A 44 -2.38 -7.29 -7.11
C LEU A 44 -2.99 -8.65 -7.51
N HIS A 45 -2.59 -9.69 -6.78
CA HIS A 45 -3.10 -11.06 -6.88
C HIS A 45 -3.88 -11.41 -5.62
N LYS A 46 -5.14 -11.85 -5.77
CA LYS A 46 -6.03 -12.29 -4.70
C LYS A 46 -5.38 -13.37 -3.84
N LYS A 47 -4.71 -14.35 -4.47
CA LYS A 47 -4.01 -15.44 -3.77
C LYS A 47 -3.02 -14.96 -2.70
N ASN A 48 -2.32 -13.85 -2.93
CA ASN A 48 -1.34 -13.35 -1.97
C ASN A 48 -2.04 -12.68 -0.77
N LEU A 49 -3.13 -11.97 -1.06
CA LEU A 49 -3.99 -11.35 -0.04
C LEU A 49 -4.67 -12.45 0.80
N GLU A 50 -5.30 -13.44 0.18
CA GLU A 50 -5.96 -14.56 0.86
C GLU A 50 -5.01 -15.41 1.74
N CYS A 51 -3.73 -15.55 1.34
CA CYS A 51 -2.76 -16.32 2.14
C CYS A 51 -2.25 -15.57 3.38
N THR A 52 -2.30 -14.24 3.37
CA THR A 52 -1.57 -13.40 4.35
C THR A 52 -2.50 -12.51 5.18
N THR A 53 -3.77 -12.39 4.80
CA THR A 53 -4.77 -11.54 5.43
C THR A 53 -5.99 -12.39 5.79
N GLY A 54 -6.63 -12.10 6.92
CA GLY A 54 -7.88 -12.74 7.32
C GLY A 54 -9.14 -12.04 6.81
N ALA A 55 -9.03 -10.78 6.41
CA ALA A 55 -10.17 -9.92 6.09
C ALA A 55 -10.14 -9.32 4.66
N PHE A 56 -9.35 -9.88 3.74
CA PHE A 56 -9.31 -9.45 2.35
C PHE A 56 -9.95 -10.48 1.39
N PRO A 57 -10.78 -10.03 0.43
CA PRO A 57 -11.24 -8.66 0.20
C PRO A 57 -12.30 -8.21 1.23
N PRO A 58 -12.33 -6.93 1.64
CA PRO A 58 -13.19 -6.45 2.72
C PRO A 58 -14.68 -6.69 2.43
N ALA A 59 -15.49 -6.89 3.48
CA ALA A 59 -16.93 -7.12 3.34
C ALA A 59 -17.59 -6.00 2.50
N GLY A 60 -18.31 -6.38 1.45
CA GLY A 60 -18.88 -5.44 0.48
C GLY A 60 -17.99 -5.18 -0.73
N THR A 61 -16.84 -5.85 -0.85
CA THR A 61 -16.09 -5.83 -2.10
C THR A 61 -16.88 -6.48 -3.22
N PRO A 62 -16.78 -5.92 -4.41
CA PRO A 62 -17.68 -6.31 -5.47
C PRO A 62 -17.23 -7.62 -6.11
N VAL A 63 -18.22 -8.40 -6.54
CA VAL A 63 -18.02 -9.79 -6.99
C VAL A 63 -17.37 -9.86 -8.37
N HIS A 64 -17.36 -8.75 -9.12
CA HIS A 64 -16.84 -8.69 -10.47
C HIS A 64 -15.34 -8.36 -10.50
N THR A 65 -14.59 -9.07 -11.34
CA THR A 65 -13.14 -8.88 -11.56
C THR A 65 -12.76 -7.49 -12.07
N ASP A 66 -13.71 -6.76 -12.66
CA ASP A 66 -13.48 -5.42 -13.21
C ASP A 66 -13.73 -4.30 -12.19
N GLU A 67 -14.14 -4.64 -10.96
CA GLU A 67 -14.47 -3.64 -9.96
C GLU A 67 -13.31 -3.33 -9.03
N ILE A 68 -13.07 -2.04 -8.84
CA ILE A 68 -11.96 -1.52 -8.07
C ILE A 68 -12.32 -1.53 -6.59
N VAL A 69 -11.52 -2.24 -5.78
CA VAL A 69 -11.66 -2.27 -4.33
C VAL A 69 -11.11 -0.98 -3.75
N ARG A 70 -12.00 -0.08 -3.31
CA ARG A 70 -11.60 1.18 -2.68
C ARG A 70 -11.37 0.99 -1.20
N LEU A 71 -10.19 1.37 -0.74
CA LEU A 71 -9.79 1.31 0.66
C LEU A 71 -9.66 2.73 1.24
N THR A 72 -9.72 2.83 2.57
CA THR A 72 -9.67 4.11 3.28
C THR A 72 -8.24 4.57 3.57
N GLU A 73 -7.27 3.67 3.46
CA GLU A 73 -5.87 3.91 3.77
C GLU A 73 -5.18 4.64 2.62
N SER A 74 -4.13 5.39 2.97
CA SER A 74 -3.29 6.10 2.01
C SER A 74 -2.45 5.13 1.17
N ALA A 75 -1.94 5.60 0.03
CA ALA A 75 -1.02 4.82 -0.78
C ALA A 75 0.24 4.42 0.01
N ALA A 76 0.78 5.32 0.84
CA ALA A 76 1.98 5.05 1.64
C ALA A 76 1.76 3.91 2.65
N THR A 77 0.61 3.91 3.34
CA THR A 77 0.24 2.84 4.28
C THR A 77 0.09 1.51 3.55
N LEU A 78 -0.64 1.50 2.43
CA LEU A 78 -0.88 0.29 1.65
C LEU A 78 0.40 -0.24 1.00
N GLU A 79 1.34 0.62 0.58
CA GLU A 79 2.62 0.19 0.03
C GLU A 79 3.41 -0.64 1.04
N ILE A 80 3.53 -0.18 2.29
CA ILE A 80 4.26 -0.91 3.33
C ILE A 80 3.55 -2.23 3.65
N LEU A 81 2.23 -2.21 3.78
CA LEU A 81 1.43 -3.40 4.04
C LEU A 81 1.57 -4.44 2.92
N PHE A 82 1.50 -4.01 1.65
CA PHE A 82 1.68 -4.89 0.50
C PHE A 82 3.12 -5.36 0.33
N GLN A 83 4.13 -4.63 0.81
CA GLN A 83 5.52 -5.13 0.87
C GLN A 83 5.68 -6.25 1.91
N PHE A 84 4.86 -6.29 2.95
CA PHE A 84 4.80 -7.45 3.84
C PHE A 84 4.10 -8.63 3.17
N ILE A 85 2.94 -8.39 2.53
CA ILE A 85 2.13 -9.44 1.88
C ILE A 85 2.84 -10.05 0.66
N TYR A 86 3.53 -9.23 -0.13
CA TYR A 86 4.47 -9.67 -1.15
C TYR A 86 5.84 -9.62 -0.52
N PRO A 87 6.36 -10.71 0.08
CA PRO A 87 7.51 -10.70 0.98
C PRO A 87 8.74 -10.04 0.36
N ARG A 88 8.75 -8.71 0.43
CA ARG A 88 9.70 -7.78 -0.16
C ARG A 88 10.42 -7.13 1.01
N ARG A 89 11.41 -6.30 0.68
CA ARG A 89 12.09 -5.52 1.70
C ARG A 89 11.15 -4.45 2.23
N ILE A 90 10.72 -4.59 3.47
CA ILE A 90 9.92 -3.60 4.19
C ILE A 90 10.88 -2.53 4.76
N PRO A 91 10.48 -1.24 4.81
CA PRO A 91 11.23 -0.24 5.57
C PRO A 91 11.35 -0.64 7.05
N SER A 92 12.36 -0.11 7.74
CA SER A 92 12.47 -0.34 9.18
C SER A 92 11.30 0.34 9.89
N LEU A 93 10.53 -0.39 10.68
CA LEU A 93 9.41 0.18 11.44
C LEU A 93 9.89 1.20 12.47
N GLU A 94 11.08 0.97 13.07
CA GLU A 94 11.77 1.92 13.96
C GLU A 94 12.03 3.29 13.32
N SER A 95 12.05 3.37 11.99
CA SER A 95 12.32 4.62 11.25
C SER A 95 11.07 5.40 10.88
N LEU A 96 9.89 4.85 11.13
CA LEU A 96 8.61 5.51 10.90
C LEU A 96 8.29 6.41 12.09
N ASP A 97 7.75 7.60 11.81
CA ASP A 97 7.18 8.44 12.86
C ASP A 97 5.83 7.88 13.31
N PHE A 98 5.36 8.37 14.47
CA PHE A 98 4.08 7.93 15.03
C PHE A 98 2.91 8.14 14.06
N ASP A 99 2.92 9.24 13.31
CA ASP A 99 1.88 9.61 12.34
C ASP A 99 1.84 8.65 11.13
N SER A 100 2.94 7.93 10.85
CA SER A 100 2.98 6.87 9.82
C SER A 100 2.73 5.48 10.42
N LEU A 101 3.28 5.21 11.61
CA LEU A 101 3.23 3.90 12.26
C LEU A 101 1.83 3.56 12.79
N LEU A 102 1.10 4.54 13.35
CA LEU A 102 -0.23 4.31 13.89
C LEU A 102 -1.25 3.92 12.80
N PRO A 103 -1.41 4.66 11.68
CA PRO A 103 -2.32 4.25 10.60
C PRO A 103 -1.93 2.90 9.96
N LEU A 104 -0.63 2.59 9.96
CA LEU A 104 -0.11 1.32 9.48
C LEU A 104 -0.51 0.15 10.40
N ALA A 105 -0.42 0.33 11.71
CA ALA A 105 -0.88 -0.64 12.70
C ALA A 105 -2.41 -0.86 12.59
N GLU A 106 -3.19 0.23 12.51
CA GLU A 106 -4.65 0.18 12.34
C GLU A 106 -5.04 -0.57 11.06
N ALA A 107 -4.35 -0.31 9.94
CA ALA A 107 -4.57 -1.03 8.69
C ALA A 107 -4.21 -2.51 8.80
N ALA A 108 -3.10 -2.84 9.45
CA ALA A 108 -2.68 -4.22 9.67
C ALA A 108 -3.70 -5.00 10.51
N GLU A 109 -4.26 -4.38 11.55
CA GLU A 109 -5.30 -4.96 12.38
C GLU A 109 -6.60 -5.13 11.59
N LYS A 110 -7.04 -4.07 10.91
CA LYS A 110 -8.27 -4.07 10.10
C LYS A 110 -8.28 -5.16 9.02
N TYR A 111 -7.14 -5.40 8.39
CA TYR A 111 -7.00 -6.43 7.34
C TYR A 111 -6.52 -7.78 7.90
N GLU A 112 -6.42 -7.92 9.21
CA GLU A 112 -6.01 -9.13 9.91
C GLU A 112 -4.66 -9.68 9.40
N VAL A 113 -3.69 -8.79 9.19
CA VAL A 113 -2.30 -9.15 8.83
C VAL A 113 -1.54 -9.45 10.12
N THR A 114 -1.91 -10.54 10.79
CA THR A 114 -1.54 -10.84 12.18
C THR A 114 -0.03 -10.74 12.47
N GLY A 115 0.81 -11.27 11.58
CA GLY A 115 2.27 -11.19 11.75
C GLY A 115 2.82 -9.76 11.75
N PHE A 116 2.15 -8.85 11.06
CA PHE A 116 2.56 -7.46 10.93
C PHE A 116 2.01 -6.58 12.06
N VAL A 117 0.83 -6.90 12.60
CA VAL A 117 0.28 -6.26 13.81
C VAL A 117 1.26 -6.35 14.97
N TYR A 118 1.78 -7.56 15.26
CA TYR A 118 2.76 -7.76 16.33
C TYR A 118 4.04 -6.95 16.12
N ALA A 119 4.46 -6.77 14.88
CA ALA A 119 5.65 -5.96 14.56
C ALA A 119 5.39 -4.47 14.82
N CYS A 120 4.22 -3.95 14.46
CA CYS A 120 3.87 -2.55 14.72
C CYS A 120 3.66 -2.28 16.21
N GLU A 121 3.00 -3.18 16.94
CA GLU A 121 2.77 -3.06 18.40
C GLU A 121 4.07 -3.05 19.21
N ALA A 122 5.11 -3.75 18.74
CA ALA A 122 6.41 -3.75 19.41
C ALA A 122 7.08 -2.37 19.39
N GLU A 123 6.87 -1.61 18.31
CA GLU A 123 7.43 -0.27 18.08
C GLU A 123 6.60 0.86 18.71
N LEU A 124 5.30 0.63 18.96
CA LEU A 124 4.40 1.61 19.58
C LEU A 124 4.51 1.68 21.12
N ARG A 125 5.37 0.87 21.75
CA ARG A 125 5.55 0.77 23.21
C ARG A 125 6.60 1.75 23.74
#